data_AF-A0A963D457-F1
#
_entry.id   AF-A0A963D457-F1
#
_cell.length_a   1.000
_cell.length_b   1.000
_cell.length_c   1.000
_cell.angle_alpha   90.00
_cell.angle_beta   90.00
_cell.angle_gamma   90.00
#
_symmetry.space_group_name_H-M   'P 1'
#
loop_
_entity.id
_entity.type
_entity.pdbx_description
1 polymer ?
#
loop_
_entity_poly.entity_id
_entity_poly.type
_entity_poly.pdbx_seq_one_letter_code
_entity_poly.pdbx_strand_id
1 'polypeptide(L)'
;MGIHSAALSRMAMGVFVLAWTAVACAWEFEGTRTLAMHTREGQTLIIGTVEFVPEGDRYRFTLNLDHARFTDHFLSMKEFKCLESPVEIQCHVPYPYPNRGTVSADDLAWLEHSLLFLFKAPRDFGARLWNGLYYHMTLTDAGIVGTPEAIDLNLISAPPSDPSIPPYGINERGEIAPDSRWFNGLSIR
;
A
#
# COMPACT_ATOMS: atom_id res chain seq x y z
N MET A 1 31.21 -10.35 82.74
CA MET A 1 30.74 -8.95 82.95
C MET A 1 31.31 -8.15 81.78
N GLY A 2 30.45 -7.60 80.91
CA GLY A 2 30.85 -7.05 79.59
C GLY A 2 30.11 -7.77 78.43
N ILE A 3 28.87 -7.44 78.05
CA ILE A 3 28.34 -6.27 77.30
C ILE A 3 28.15 -6.57 75.79
N HIS A 4 26.88 -6.40 75.34
CA HIS A 4 26.31 -6.15 74.00
C HIS A 4 26.54 -7.12 72.82
N SER A 5 25.45 -7.58 72.20
CA SER A 5 24.90 -6.93 70.98
C SER A 5 23.78 -7.75 70.35
N ALA A 6 22.63 -7.11 70.15
CA ALA A 6 21.53 -7.58 69.33
C ALA A 6 21.84 -7.37 67.84
N ALA A 7 21.48 -8.31 66.98
CA ALA A 7 21.41 -8.08 65.55
C ALA A 7 20.19 -8.80 64.97
N LEU A 8 19.13 -8.01 64.77
CA LEU A 8 17.99 -8.30 63.90
C LEU A 8 18.54 -8.38 62.46
N SER A 9 18.47 -9.55 61.80
CA SER A 9 18.77 -9.64 60.38
C SER A 9 17.47 -9.73 59.58
N ARG A 10 17.29 -8.73 58.72
CA ARG A 10 16.08 -8.41 57.98
C ARG A 10 15.93 -9.34 56.78
N MET A 11 14.72 -9.85 56.65
CA MET A 11 14.19 -10.57 55.49
C MET A 11 14.09 -9.59 54.30
N ALA A 12 14.71 -9.91 53.17
CA ALA A 12 14.54 -9.20 51.90
C ALA A 12 14.31 -10.22 50.79
N MET A 13 13.03 -10.47 50.49
CA MET A 13 12.60 -11.25 49.32
C MET A 13 12.59 -10.31 48.12
N GLY A 14 13.66 -10.35 47.31
CA GLY A 14 13.76 -9.58 46.07
C GLY A 14 12.89 -10.20 44.98
N VAL A 15 11.78 -9.54 44.62
CA VAL A 15 11.00 -9.87 43.42
C VAL A 15 11.74 -9.30 42.21
N PHE A 16 12.36 -10.18 41.43
CA PHE A 16 13.02 -9.83 40.18
C PHE A 16 11.97 -9.73 39.07
N VAL A 17 11.45 -8.52 38.84
CA VAL A 17 10.58 -8.25 37.69
C VAL A 17 11.47 -8.15 36.45
N LEU A 18 11.53 -9.23 35.67
CA LEU A 18 12.08 -9.21 34.31
C LEU A 18 11.15 -8.37 33.45
N ALA A 19 11.51 -7.10 33.24
CA ALA A 19 10.88 -6.24 32.25
C ALA A 19 11.22 -6.80 30.86
N TRP A 20 10.28 -7.54 30.26
CA TRP A 20 10.30 -7.80 28.83
C TRP A 20 10.05 -6.48 28.11
N THR A 21 11.12 -5.81 27.69
CA THR A 21 11.01 -4.81 26.64
C THR A 21 10.62 -5.54 25.37
N ALA A 22 9.33 -5.49 25.03
CA ALA A 22 8.87 -5.80 23.69
C ALA A 22 9.57 -4.81 22.76
N VAL A 23 10.61 -5.27 22.07
CA VAL A 23 11.15 -4.53 20.93
C VAL A 23 10.04 -4.60 19.90
N ALA A 24 9.24 -3.54 19.79
CA ALA A 24 8.36 -3.39 18.67
C ALA A 24 9.26 -3.38 17.44
N CYS A 25 9.26 -4.47 16.67
CA CYS A 25 9.82 -4.47 15.32
C CYS A 25 8.95 -3.51 14.52
N ALA A 26 9.28 -2.22 14.58
CA ALA A 26 8.80 -1.26 13.62
C ALA A 26 9.25 -1.79 12.26
N TRP A 27 8.28 -2.10 11.39
CA TRP A 27 8.60 -2.35 10.00
C TRP A 27 9.21 -1.06 9.45
N GLU A 28 10.53 -1.03 9.29
CA GLU A 28 11.23 0.10 8.71
C GLU A 28 10.96 0.07 7.19
N PHE A 29 10.10 0.98 6.76
CA PHE A 29 9.82 1.22 5.34
C PHE A 29 11.12 1.50 4.55
N GLU A 30 12.18 1.95 5.22
CA GLU A 30 13.40 2.48 4.62
C GLU A 30 14.04 1.59 3.55
N GLY A 31 14.36 2.24 2.42
CA GLY A 31 15.02 1.65 1.28
C GLY A 31 14.07 1.26 0.16
N THR A 32 14.61 0.52 -0.82
CA THR A 32 13.86 0.06 -1.99
C THR A 32 13.15 -1.26 -1.70
N ARG A 33 11.87 -1.31 -2.05
CA ARG A 33 10.99 -2.47 -1.96
C ARG A 33 10.44 -2.81 -3.34
N THR A 34 10.29 -4.10 -3.63
CA THR A 34 9.73 -4.63 -4.87
C THR A 34 8.22 -4.46 -4.86
N LEU A 35 7.67 -3.87 -5.92
CA LEU A 35 6.23 -3.79 -6.17
C LEU A 35 5.81 -4.93 -7.10
N ALA A 36 4.81 -5.70 -6.68
CA ALA A 36 4.28 -6.81 -7.46
C ALA A 36 2.75 -6.85 -7.49
N MET A 37 2.22 -7.35 -8.61
CA MET A 37 0.82 -7.71 -8.79
C MET A 37 0.66 -9.22 -8.63
N HIS A 38 -0.45 -9.62 -8.03
CA HIS A 38 -0.81 -11.02 -7.85
C HIS A 38 -2.00 -11.37 -8.72
N THR A 39 -1.91 -12.49 -9.43
CA THR A 39 -3.05 -13.03 -10.18
C THR A 39 -3.84 -13.98 -9.30
N ARG A 40 -5.13 -14.16 -9.61
CA ARG A 40 -5.98 -15.18 -8.97
C ARG A 40 -5.47 -16.62 -9.13
N GLU A 41 -4.54 -16.84 -10.06
CA GLU A 41 -3.89 -18.14 -10.26
C GLU A 41 -2.64 -18.32 -9.37
N GLY A 42 -2.35 -17.34 -8.50
CA GLY A 42 -1.20 -17.36 -7.60
C GLY A 42 0.11 -16.90 -8.24
N GLN A 43 0.09 -16.38 -9.48
CA GLN A 43 1.29 -15.85 -10.12
C GLN A 43 1.63 -14.49 -9.53
N THR A 44 2.93 -14.22 -9.37
CA THR A 44 3.46 -12.93 -8.93
C THR A 44 4.19 -12.26 -10.08
N LEU A 45 3.73 -11.08 -10.47
CA LEU A 45 4.34 -10.27 -11.51
C LEU A 45 4.98 -9.04 -10.86
N ILE A 46 6.31 -8.95 -10.91
CA ILE A 46 7.04 -7.75 -10.49
C ILE A 46 6.78 -6.66 -11.54
N ILE A 47 6.29 -5.51 -11.09
CA ILE A 47 5.92 -4.38 -11.96
C ILE A 47 6.70 -3.09 -11.65
N GLY A 48 7.60 -3.12 -10.67
CA GLY A 48 8.43 -1.98 -10.32
C GLY A 48 8.98 -2.05 -8.90
N THR A 49 9.31 -0.89 -8.37
CA THR A 49 9.81 -0.70 -7.00
C THR A 49 9.21 0.54 -6.36
N VAL A 50 9.15 0.55 -5.03
CA VAL A 50 8.89 1.74 -4.23
C VAL A 50 10.08 1.98 -3.32
N GLU A 51 10.67 3.16 -3.40
CA GLU A 51 11.72 3.60 -2.47
C GLU A 51 11.09 4.44 -1.37
N PHE A 52 11.45 4.17 -0.11
CA PHE A 52 11.01 4.96 1.04
C PHE A 52 12.21 5.59 1.73
N VAL A 53 12.13 6.90 1.96
CA VAL A 53 13.15 7.69 2.64
C VAL A 53 12.52 8.36 3.87
N PRO A 54 13.10 8.22 5.08
CA PRO A 54 12.57 8.88 6.27
C PRO A 54 12.44 10.40 6.08
N GLU A 55 11.29 10.96 6.49
CA GLU A 55 10.97 12.39 6.46
C GLU A 55 10.18 12.75 7.72
N GLY A 56 10.88 12.95 8.84
CA GLY A 56 10.26 13.23 10.13
C GLY A 56 9.59 11.98 10.73
N ASP A 57 8.29 12.07 10.97
CA ASP A 57 7.43 10.98 11.46
C ASP A 57 6.81 10.14 10.32
N ARG A 58 7.12 10.49 9.06
CA ARG A 58 6.62 9.84 7.86
C ARG A 58 7.79 9.37 6.98
N TYR A 59 7.45 8.72 5.88
CA TYR A 59 8.38 8.38 4.81
C TYR A 59 7.95 9.05 3.52
N ARG A 60 8.89 9.72 2.86
CA ARG A 60 8.78 10.10 1.46
C ARG A 60 8.86 8.85 0.61
N PHE A 61 7.92 8.63 -0.31
CA PHE A 61 7.99 7.51 -1.25
C PHE A 61 8.29 7.97 -2.69
N THR A 62 9.01 7.15 -3.43
CA THR A 62 9.20 7.28 -4.88
C THR A 62 8.78 5.99 -5.56
N LEU A 63 7.79 6.06 -6.44
CA LEU A 63 7.31 4.94 -7.23
C LEU A 63 8.04 4.88 -8.57
N ASN A 64 8.68 3.75 -8.86
CA ASN A 64 9.33 3.47 -10.13
C ASN A 64 8.67 2.25 -10.77
N LEU A 65 7.76 2.46 -11.73
CA LEU A 65 7.16 1.37 -12.50
C LEU A 65 8.12 0.90 -13.60
N ASP A 66 8.30 -0.42 -13.71
CA ASP A 66 9.06 -1.04 -14.79
C ASP A 66 8.19 -1.11 -16.04
N HIS A 67 8.13 -0.01 -16.80
CA HIS A 67 7.30 0.08 -18.02
C HIS A 67 7.61 -1.00 -19.06
N ALA A 68 8.77 -1.68 -19.02
CA ALA A 68 9.06 -2.81 -19.90
C ALA A 68 8.19 -4.05 -19.61
N ARG A 69 7.52 -4.08 -18.44
CA ARG A 69 6.54 -5.11 -18.05
C ARG A 69 5.12 -4.79 -18.50
N PHE A 70 4.90 -3.59 -19.03
CA PHE A 70 3.60 -3.12 -19.47
C PHE A 70 3.53 -3.08 -20.99
N THR A 71 2.33 -3.23 -21.53
CA THR A 71 2.02 -2.97 -22.94
C THR A 71 1.26 -1.66 -23.07
N ASP A 72 1.37 -1.05 -24.24
CA ASP A 72 0.72 0.23 -24.53
C ASP A 72 -0.67 0.01 -25.11
N HIS A 73 -1.69 0.59 -24.45
CA HIS A 73 -3.05 0.62 -24.98
C HIS A 73 -3.51 2.07 -25.16
N PHE A 74 -4.05 2.37 -26.33
CA PHE A 74 -4.66 3.67 -26.60
C PHE A 74 -6.13 3.67 -26.17
N LEU A 75 -6.41 4.30 -25.03
CA LEU A 75 -7.77 4.45 -24.51
C LEU A 75 -8.16 5.92 -24.60
N SER A 76 -9.17 6.22 -25.41
CA SER A 76 -9.67 7.60 -25.59
C SER A 76 -8.57 8.60 -25.98
N MET A 77 -7.77 8.26 -27.01
CA MET A 77 -6.67 9.08 -27.55
C MET A 77 -5.47 9.27 -26.61
N LYS A 78 -5.45 8.62 -25.44
CA LYS A 78 -4.32 8.63 -24.51
C LYS A 78 -3.73 7.23 -24.40
N GLU A 79 -2.40 7.17 -24.35
CA GLU A 79 -1.67 5.94 -24.07
C GLU A 79 -1.74 5.61 -22.58
N PHE A 80 -2.02 4.35 -22.28
CA PHE A 80 -1.99 3.79 -20.94
C PHE A 80 -1.03 2.61 -20.91
N LYS A 81 -0.28 2.50 -19.80
CA LYS A 81 0.58 1.35 -19.50
C LYS A 81 -0.27 0.27 -18.87
N CYS A 82 -0.37 -0.90 -19.50
CA CYS A 82 -1.27 -1.95 -19.08
C CYS A 82 -0.59 -3.30 -18.85
N LEU A 83 -1.10 -4.03 -17.87
CA LEU A 83 -0.81 -5.42 -17.62
C LEU A 83 -1.86 -6.26 -18.32
N GLU A 84 -1.42 -7.26 -19.07
CA GLU A 84 -2.30 -8.12 -19.86
C GLU A 84 -2.51 -9.47 -19.19
N SER A 85 -3.72 -9.97 -19.38
CA SER A 85 -4.09 -11.35 -19.14
C SER A 85 -5.05 -11.82 -20.24
N PRO A 86 -5.33 -13.14 -20.34
CA PRO A 86 -6.24 -13.66 -21.36
C PRO A 86 -7.67 -13.10 -21.29
N VAL A 87 -8.13 -12.61 -20.13
CA VAL A 87 -9.53 -12.21 -19.90
C VAL A 87 -9.70 -10.79 -19.38
N GLU A 88 -8.62 -10.15 -18.92
CA GLU A 88 -8.64 -8.81 -18.33
C GLU A 88 -7.36 -8.05 -18.67
N ILE A 89 -7.51 -6.78 -19.01
CA ILE A 89 -6.40 -5.84 -19.16
C ILE A 89 -6.54 -4.82 -18.03
N GLN A 90 -5.50 -4.67 -17.22
CA GLN A 90 -5.45 -3.71 -16.12
C GLN A 90 -4.44 -2.61 -16.44
N CYS A 91 -4.91 -1.37 -16.57
CA CYS A 91 -4.10 -0.24 -16.99
C CYS A 91 -3.84 0.71 -15.83
N HIS A 92 -2.58 1.12 -15.64
CA HIS A 92 -2.22 2.12 -14.64
C HIS A 92 -2.80 3.48 -15.02
N VAL A 93 -3.42 4.16 -14.07
CA VAL A 93 -4.02 5.48 -14.21
C VAL A 93 -3.26 6.45 -13.32
N PRO A 94 -2.35 7.27 -13.88
CA PRO A 94 -1.63 8.25 -13.08
C PRO A 94 -2.59 9.26 -12.44
N TYR A 95 -2.46 9.46 -11.13
CA TYR A 95 -3.19 10.53 -10.45
C TYR A 95 -2.73 11.90 -10.96
N PRO A 96 -3.65 12.77 -11.44
CA PRO A 96 -3.26 13.96 -12.21
C PRO A 96 -3.04 15.22 -11.37
N TYR A 97 -3.23 15.17 -10.05
CA TYR A 97 -3.17 16.33 -9.15
C TYR A 97 -2.03 16.20 -8.13
N PRO A 98 -1.72 17.26 -7.36
CA PRO A 98 -0.68 17.19 -6.33
C PRO A 98 -0.91 16.01 -5.39
N ASN A 99 0.12 15.18 -5.25
CA ASN A 99 0.17 14.06 -4.34
C ASN A 99 1.24 14.38 -3.29
N ARG A 100 0.91 14.28 -2.00
CA ARG A 100 1.86 14.63 -0.94
C ARG A 100 3.08 13.73 -0.93
N GLY A 101 3.04 12.55 -1.55
CA GLY A 101 4.18 11.66 -1.72
C GLY A 101 4.73 11.10 -0.40
N THR A 102 3.92 11.05 0.66
CA THR A 102 4.34 10.53 1.96
C THR A 102 3.39 9.46 2.48
N VAL A 103 3.94 8.56 3.28
CA VAL A 103 3.20 7.51 3.99
C VAL A 103 3.64 7.42 5.45
N SER A 104 2.79 6.84 6.28
CA SER A 104 3.11 6.35 7.62
C SER A 104 2.55 4.94 7.79
N ALA A 105 2.83 4.29 8.92
CA ALA A 105 2.34 2.94 9.19
C ALA A 105 0.80 2.84 9.20
N ASP A 106 0.12 3.94 9.50
CA ASP A 106 -1.34 4.07 9.61
C ASP A 106 -1.99 4.82 8.44
N ASP A 107 -1.20 5.41 7.54
CA ASP A 107 -1.71 6.17 6.38
C ASP A 107 -0.86 5.90 5.13
N LEU A 108 -1.40 5.03 4.27
CA LEU A 108 -0.84 4.67 2.98
C LEU A 108 -1.56 5.34 1.81
N ALA A 109 -2.52 6.23 2.07
CA ALA A 109 -3.49 6.67 1.06
C ALA A 109 -2.84 7.32 -0.15
N TRP A 110 -1.80 8.12 0.04
CA TRP A 110 -1.11 8.75 -1.07
C TRP A 110 -0.36 7.77 -1.98
N LEU A 111 0.14 6.66 -1.43
CA LEU A 111 0.73 5.58 -2.21
C LEU A 111 -0.35 4.78 -2.96
N GLU A 112 -1.48 4.51 -2.32
CA GLU A 112 -2.67 3.92 -2.97
C GLU A 112 -3.10 4.75 -4.19
N HIS A 113 -3.11 6.07 -4.07
CA HIS A 113 -3.45 7.00 -5.17
C HIS A 113 -2.37 7.10 -6.25
N SER A 114 -1.12 6.76 -5.97
CA SER A 114 -0.09 6.62 -7.02
C SER A 114 -0.26 5.33 -7.83
N LEU A 115 -1.05 4.38 -7.34
CA LEU A 115 -1.27 3.04 -7.90
C LEU A 115 -2.76 2.80 -8.21
N LEU A 116 -3.41 3.77 -8.83
CA LEU A 116 -4.75 3.60 -9.37
C LEU A 116 -4.70 2.83 -10.69
N PHE A 117 -5.71 2.03 -10.94
CA PHE A 117 -5.85 1.31 -12.19
C PHE A 117 -7.27 1.41 -12.74
N LEU A 118 -7.44 1.07 -14.01
CA LEU A 118 -8.73 0.69 -14.59
C LEU A 118 -8.62 -0.71 -15.17
N PHE A 119 -9.73 -1.43 -15.24
CA PHE A 119 -9.79 -2.70 -15.96
C PHE A 119 -10.76 -2.69 -17.13
N LYS A 120 -10.46 -3.50 -18.14
CA LYS A 120 -11.34 -3.75 -19.29
C LYS A 120 -11.19 -5.18 -19.81
N ALA A 121 -12.17 -5.66 -20.57
CA ALA A 121 -11.95 -6.90 -21.33
C ALA A 121 -11.00 -6.63 -22.51
N PRO A 122 -10.24 -7.63 -22.98
CA PRO A 122 -9.36 -7.47 -24.15
C PRO A 122 -10.09 -6.95 -25.40
N ARG A 123 -11.35 -7.35 -25.58
CA ARG A 123 -12.22 -6.91 -26.70
C ARG A 123 -12.76 -5.48 -26.60
N ASP A 124 -12.64 -4.85 -25.43
CA ASP A 124 -13.12 -3.48 -25.23
C ASP A 124 -12.05 -2.49 -25.70
N PHE A 125 -12.45 -1.54 -26.56
CA PHE A 125 -11.54 -0.54 -27.12
C PHE A 125 -11.38 0.71 -26.23
N GLY A 126 -12.44 1.14 -25.55
CA GLY A 126 -12.45 2.39 -24.76
C GLY A 126 -12.19 2.16 -23.28
N ALA A 127 -11.67 3.21 -22.61
CA ALA A 127 -11.67 3.27 -21.15
C ALA A 127 -13.10 3.44 -20.62
N ARG A 128 -13.45 2.68 -19.59
CA ARG A 128 -14.66 2.88 -18.77
C ARG A 128 -14.19 3.36 -17.40
N LEU A 129 -14.31 4.65 -17.13
CA LEU A 129 -13.75 5.25 -15.91
C LEU A 129 -14.40 4.74 -14.62
N TRP A 130 -15.65 4.27 -14.70
CA TRP A 130 -16.33 3.58 -13.59
C TRP A 130 -15.80 2.16 -13.32
N ASN A 131 -14.88 1.64 -14.13
CA ASN A 131 -14.15 0.39 -13.88
C ASN A 131 -12.81 0.66 -13.19
N GLY A 132 -12.77 1.62 -12.27
CA GLY A 132 -11.57 1.93 -11.52
C GLY A 132 -11.26 0.89 -10.47
N LEU A 133 -9.97 0.70 -10.21
CA LEU A 133 -9.44 -0.15 -9.17
C LEU A 133 -8.57 0.67 -8.24
N TYR A 134 -8.85 0.49 -6.96
CA TYR A 134 -8.11 1.02 -5.84
C TYR A 134 -7.56 -0.16 -5.05
N TYR A 135 -6.25 -0.22 -4.82
CA TYR A 135 -5.69 -1.26 -3.96
C TYR A 135 -5.60 -0.71 -2.54
N HIS A 136 -6.54 -1.08 -1.68
CA HIS A 136 -6.47 -0.72 -0.27
C HIS A 136 -5.35 -1.49 0.41
N MET A 137 -4.33 -0.75 0.84
CA MET A 137 -3.09 -1.20 1.39
C MET A 137 -3.16 -1.28 2.91
N THR A 138 -2.64 -2.38 3.44
CA THR A 138 -2.43 -2.60 4.87
C THR A 138 -0.99 -3.02 5.10
N LEU A 139 -0.36 -2.46 6.11
CA LEU A 139 0.95 -2.90 6.58
C LEU A 139 0.82 -4.21 7.34
N THR A 140 1.67 -5.19 7.02
CA THR A 140 1.72 -6.51 7.65
C THR A 140 3.16 -6.90 7.98
N ASP A 141 3.34 -8.00 8.73
CA ASP A 141 4.66 -8.60 8.99
C ASP A 141 5.39 -9.10 7.73
N ALA A 142 4.74 -9.10 6.57
CA ALA A 142 5.32 -9.52 5.30
C ALA A 142 5.44 -8.35 4.29
N GLY A 143 5.22 -7.10 4.74
CA GLY A 143 5.22 -5.89 3.93
C GLY A 143 3.83 -5.31 3.73
N ILE A 144 3.70 -4.44 2.74
CA ILE A 144 2.41 -3.84 2.39
C ILE A 144 1.65 -4.82 1.50
N VAL A 145 0.38 -5.09 1.85
CA VAL A 145 -0.53 -5.91 1.05
C VAL A 145 -1.71 -5.05 0.62
N GLY A 146 -1.98 -5.01 -0.68
CA GLY A 146 -3.10 -4.29 -1.29
C GLY A 146 -4.20 -5.23 -1.73
N THR A 147 -5.44 -4.94 -1.31
CA THR A 147 -6.66 -5.64 -1.72
C THR A 147 -7.45 -4.76 -2.69
N PRO A 148 -7.91 -5.26 -3.84
CA PRO A 148 -8.63 -4.44 -4.80
C PRO A 148 -10.03 -4.08 -4.30
N GLU A 149 -10.38 -2.81 -4.49
CA GLU A 149 -11.69 -2.20 -4.27
C GLU A 149 -12.08 -1.43 -5.54
N ALA A 150 -13.38 -1.29 -5.79
CA ALA A 150 -13.92 -0.57 -6.93
C ALA A 150 -14.00 0.92 -6.63
N ILE A 151 -13.64 1.76 -7.61
CA ILE A 151 -13.78 3.22 -7.54
C ILE A 151 -14.29 3.77 -8.87
N ASP A 152 -14.90 4.96 -8.84
CA ASP A 152 -15.20 5.74 -10.04
C ASP A 152 -14.07 6.73 -10.34
N LEU A 153 -13.31 6.50 -11.42
CA LEU A 153 -12.23 7.38 -11.87
C LEU A 153 -12.73 8.73 -12.40
N ASN A 154 -14.04 8.89 -12.63
CA ASN A 154 -14.59 10.21 -12.95
C ASN A 154 -14.41 11.20 -11.78
N LEU A 155 -14.26 10.74 -10.54
CA LEU A 155 -14.03 11.60 -9.39
C LEU A 155 -12.74 12.43 -9.51
N ILE A 156 -11.73 11.91 -10.19
CA ILE A 156 -10.45 12.59 -10.44
C ILE A 156 -10.36 13.20 -11.84
N SER A 157 -11.49 13.40 -12.53
CA SER A 157 -11.54 14.12 -13.81
C SER A 157 -11.43 15.64 -13.64
N ALA A 158 -11.68 16.15 -12.44
CA ALA A 158 -11.50 17.55 -12.05
C ALA A 158 -10.65 17.65 -10.77
N PRO A 159 -9.89 18.75 -10.58
CA PRO A 159 -9.08 18.94 -9.39
C PRO A 159 -9.92 18.85 -8.10
N PRO A 160 -9.39 18.25 -7.02
CA PRO A 160 -10.08 18.24 -5.74
C PRO A 160 -10.19 19.65 -5.17
N SER A 161 -11.22 19.90 -4.35
CA SER A 161 -11.39 21.15 -3.63
C SER A 161 -10.27 21.40 -2.61
N ASP A 162 -9.78 20.33 -1.98
CA ASP A 162 -8.60 20.34 -1.12
C ASP A 162 -7.57 19.30 -1.64
N PRO A 163 -6.45 19.73 -2.24
CA PRO A 163 -5.42 18.82 -2.76
C PRO A 163 -4.62 18.11 -1.66
N SER A 164 -4.89 18.43 -0.39
CA SER A 164 -4.21 17.90 0.76
C SER A 164 -4.89 16.62 1.30
N ILE A 165 -6.08 16.30 0.80
CA ILE A 165 -6.89 15.12 1.16
C ILE A 165 -6.97 14.18 -0.06
N PRO A 166 -6.62 12.89 0.08
CA PRO A 166 -6.79 11.92 -0.99
C PRO A 166 -8.30 11.73 -1.34
N PRO A 167 -8.69 11.76 -2.63
CA PRO A 167 -10.09 11.79 -3.04
C PRO A 167 -10.88 10.48 -2.82
N TYR A 168 -10.23 9.32 -2.76
CA TYR A 168 -10.90 8.05 -2.53
C TYR A 168 -10.88 7.67 -1.05
N GLY A 169 -11.82 8.21 -0.27
CA GLY A 169 -12.09 7.77 1.10
C GLY A 169 -12.90 6.47 1.14
N ILE A 170 -13.33 6.07 2.33
CA ILE A 170 -14.09 4.81 2.54
C ILE A 170 -15.44 4.81 1.79
N ASN A 171 -16.05 5.98 1.59
CA ASN A 171 -17.37 6.09 0.97
C ASN A 171 -17.31 6.11 -0.56
N GLU A 172 -16.15 6.42 -1.13
CA GLU A 172 -15.91 6.46 -2.57
C GLU A 172 -15.43 5.12 -3.13
N ARG A 173 -15.28 4.11 -2.24
CA ARG A 173 -14.82 2.76 -2.55
C ARG A 173 -15.95 1.76 -2.40
N GLY A 174 -15.93 0.73 -3.25
CA GLY A 174 -16.86 -0.38 -3.21
C GLY A 174 -16.12 -1.71 -3.08
N GLU A 175 -16.73 -2.66 -2.38
CA GLU A 175 -16.20 -4.02 -2.27
C GLU A 175 -16.15 -4.69 -3.65
N ILE A 176 -15.07 -5.41 -3.91
CA ILE A 176 -14.95 -6.32 -5.05
C ILE A 176 -15.02 -7.75 -4.53
N ALA A 177 -15.90 -8.56 -5.13
CA ALA A 177 -16.00 -9.97 -4.77
C ALA A 177 -14.63 -10.67 -4.93
N PRO A 178 -14.20 -11.49 -3.95
CA PRO A 178 -12.94 -12.22 -4.03
C PRO A 178 -12.78 -12.98 -5.35
N ASP A 179 -11.55 -12.97 -5.90
CA ASP A 179 -11.15 -13.65 -7.16
C ASP A 179 -11.95 -13.28 -8.42
N SER A 180 -12.83 -12.28 -8.34
CA SER A 180 -13.59 -11.78 -9.48
C SER A 180 -12.74 -10.99 -10.47
N ARG A 181 -11.57 -10.49 -10.04
CA ARG A 181 -10.55 -9.82 -10.86
C ARG A 181 -9.44 -10.80 -11.23
N TRP A 182 -8.81 -10.59 -12.38
CA TRP A 182 -7.66 -11.42 -12.75
C TRP A 182 -6.47 -11.08 -11.87
N PHE A 183 -6.20 -9.80 -11.69
CA PHE A 183 -5.26 -9.29 -10.70
C PHE A 183 -6.01 -9.07 -9.39
N ASN A 184 -5.79 -9.94 -8.41
CA ASN A 184 -6.57 -9.98 -7.17
C ASN A 184 -5.80 -9.44 -5.95
N GLY A 185 -4.58 -8.96 -6.14
CA GLY A 185 -3.80 -8.39 -5.05
C GLY A 185 -2.56 -7.64 -5.54
N LEU A 186 -1.99 -6.87 -4.62
CA LEU A 186 -0.76 -6.12 -4.79
C LEU A 186 0.12 -6.34 -3.56
N SER A 187 1.44 -6.35 -3.71
CA SER A 187 2.35 -6.30 -2.57
C SER A 187 3.57 -5.43 -2.79
N ILE A 188 4.11 -4.92 -1.68
CA ILE A 188 5.38 -4.20 -1.63
C ILE A 188 6.26 -4.83 -0.56
N ARG A 189 7.41 -5.40 -0.96
CA ARG A 189 8.30 -6.22 -0.12
C ARG A 189 9.78 -5.92 -0.29
#